data_AF-A0A357MXL4-F1
#
_entry.id   AF-A0A357MXL4-F1
#
_cell.length_a   1.000
_cell.length_b   1.000
_cell.length_c   1.000
_cell.angle_alpha   90.00
_cell.angle_beta   90.00
_cell.angle_gamma   90.00
#
_symmetry.space_group_name_H-M   'P 1'
#
loop_
_entity.id
_entity.type
_entity.pdbx_description
1 polymer ?
#
loop_
_entity_poly.entity_id
_entity_poly.type
_entity_poly.pdbx_seq_one_letter_code
_entity_poly.pdbx_strand_id
1 'polypeptide(L)'
;YCLPDGYQADGRPRFLQVDEIARLVRAFAALGMSKIRLTGGEPSLRKDLEQIIGTVAAVPGIRKVAITTNGTLLPRRLPGWHRA
;
A
#
# COMPACT_ATOMS: atom_id res chain seq x y z
N TYR A 1 -17.12 14.38 -3.94
CA TYR A 1 -17.81 13.14 -4.39
C TYR A 1 -17.38 11.92 -3.56
N CYS A 2 -16.09 11.69 -3.28
CA CYS A 2 -15.66 10.60 -2.37
C CYS A 2 -15.69 10.96 -0.88
N LEU A 3 -15.19 12.14 -0.51
CA LEU A 3 -15.15 12.64 0.88
C LEU A 3 -15.55 14.14 0.86
N PRO A 4 -16.85 14.46 0.82
CA PRO A 4 -17.32 15.85 0.67
C PRO A 4 -16.89 16.73 1.85
N ASP A 5 -16.88 16.19 3.07
CA ASP A 5 -16.51 16.91 4.30
C ASP A 5 -15.09 16.56 4.79
N GLY A 6 -14.27 16.00 3.89
CA GLY A 6 -12.92 15.52 4.22
C GLY A 6 -12.90 14.20 5.00
N TYR A 7 -11.70 13.76 5.35
CA TYR A 7 -11.50 12.56 6.18
C TYR A 7 -11.73 12.91 7.65
N GLN A 8 -12.67 12.24 8.30
CA GLN A 8 -12.94 12.40 9.73
C GLN A 8 -12.33 11.23 10.50
N ALA A 9 -11.25 11.52 11.24
CA ALA A 9 -10.56 10.52 12.02
C ALA A 9 -11.35 10.20 13.30
N ASP A 10 -11.73 8.94 13.48
CA ASP A 10 -12.40 8.37 14.65
C ASP A 10 -11.44 8.06 15.82
N GLY A 11 -10.24 8.63 15.78
CA GLY A 11 -9.27 8.65 16.86
C GLY A 11 -8.36 7.42 16.98
N ARG A 12 -8.65 6.28 16.32
CA ARG A 12 -7.76 5.10 16.35
C ARG A 12 -7.87 4.20 15.10
N PRO A 13 -7.31 4.59 13.96
CA PRO A 13 -7.16 3.65 12.85
C PRO A 13 -6.19 2.53 13.26
N ARG A 14 -6.70 1.31 13.42
CA ARG A 14 -5.88 0.09 13.55
C ARG A 14 -5.42 -0.35 12.16
N PHE A 15 -4.41 0.33 11.63
CA PHE A 15 -3.76 -0.12 10.40
C PHE A 15 -3.12 -1.48 10.61
N LEU A 16 -3.22 -2.36 9.61
CA LEU A 16 -2.41 -3.56 9.57
C LEU A 16 -0.93 -3.18 9.56
N GLN A 17 -0.15 -3.80 10.43
CA GLN A 17 1.29 -3.68 10.44
C GLN A 17 1.90 -4.37 9.21
N VAL A 18 3.14 -4.01 8.88
CA VAL A 18 3.85 -4.57 7.73
C VAL A 18 3.90 -6.10 7.77
N ASP A 19 4.14 -6.70 8.94
CA ASP A 19 4.18 -8.15 9.10
C ASP A 19 2.82 -8.82 8.89
N GLU A 20 1.73 -8.15 9.25
CA GLU A 20 0.37 -8.63 9.03
C GLU A 20 0.03 -8.58 7.54
N ILE A 21 0.42 -7.52 6.85
CA ILE A 21 0.29 -7.39 5.40
C ILE A 21 1.11 -8.50 4.71
N ALA A 22 2.35 -8.72 5.14
CA ALA A 22 3.22 -9.75 4.58
C ALA A 22 2.61 -11.16 4.71
N ARG A 23 2.05 -11.47 5.88
CA ARG A 23 1.36 -12.73 6.15
C ARG A 23 0.16 -12.92 5.21
N LEU A 24 -0.65 -11.89 5.06
CA LEU A 24 -1.84 -11.89 4.21
C LEU A 24 -1.45 -12.09 2.73
N VAL A 25 -0.46 -11.34 2.24
CA VAL A 25 -0.01 -11.43 0.86
C VAL A 25 0.59 -12.79 0.55
N ARG A 26 1.39 -13.37 1.44
CA ARG A 26 1.91 -14.74 1.28
C ARG A 26 0.80 -15.78 1.16
N ALA A 27 -0.23 -15.69 2.00
CA ALA A 27 -1.36 -16.61 1.96
C ALA A 27 -2.10 -16.52 0.61
N PHE A 28 -2.39 -15.31 0.13
CA PHE A 28 -3.06 -15.13 -1.16
C PHE A 28 -2.17 -15.51 -2.36
N ALA A 29 -0.86 -15.25 -2.29
CA ALA A 29 0.08 -15.64 -3.33
C ALA A 29 0.14 -17.17 -3.49
N ALA A 30 0.09 -17.92 -2.39
CA ALA A 30 0.00 -19.38 -2.40
C ALA A 30 -1.28 -19.90 -3.09
N LEU A 31 -2.33 -19.09 -3.17
CA LEU A 31 -3.58 -19.37 -3.88
C LEU A 31 -3.58 -18.86 -5.34
N GLY A 32 -2.45 -18.37 -5.84
CA GLY A 32 -2.29 -17.92 -7.24
C GLY A 32 -2.48 -16.42 -7.47
N MET A 33 -2.66 -15.60 -6.41
CA MET A 33 -2.66 -14.15 -6.56
C MET A 33 -1.28 -13.66 -7.03
N SER A 34 -1.26 -12.88 -8.11
CA SER A 34 0.00 -12.38 -8.72
C SER A 34 0.08 -10.86 -8.87
N LYS A 35 -1.01 -10.13 -8.61
CA LYS A 35 -1.06 -8.68 -8.74
C LYS A 35 -1.72 -8.06 -7.51
N ILE A 36 -1.07 -7.03 -6.96
CA ILE A 36 -1.58 -6.23 -5.85
C ILE A 36 -1.71 -4.79 -6.27
N ARG A 37 -2.79 -4.13 -5.83
CA ARG A 37 -2.99 -2.69 -5.95
C ARG A 37 -3.07 -2.09 -4.55
N LEU A 38 -2.11 -1.24 -4.22
CA LEU A 38 -2.12 -0.41 -3.03
C LEU A 38 -2.98 0.83 -3.28
N THR A 39 -3.93 1.03 -2.37
CA THR A 39 -4.91 2.12 -2.40
C THR A 39 -5.24 2.51 -0.96
N GLY A 40 -6.24 3.34 -0.75
CA GLY A 40 -6.79 3.70 0.55
C GLY A 40 -7.77 4.86 0.36
N GLY A 41 -7.63 5.89 1.21
CA GLY A 41 -7.95 7.26 0.79
C GLY A 41 -6.83 7.76 -0.13
N GLU A 42 -5.74 8.25 0.46
CA GLU A 42 -4.51 8.59 -0.26
C GLU A 42 -3.33 7.78 0.28
N PRO A 43 -2.80 6.79 -0.46
CA PRO A 43 -1.75 5.91 0.05
C PRO A 43 -0.46 6.66 0.40
N SER A 44 -0.11 7.75 -0.29
CA SER A 44 1.14 8.50 -0.04
C SER A 44 1.24 9.17 1.33
N LEU A 45 0.12 9.26 2.06
CA LEU A 45 0.06 9.74 3.44
C LEU A 45 0.56 8.70 4.45
N ARG A 46 0.54 7.41 4.08
CA ARG A 46 1.01 6.33 4.94
C ARG A 46 2.54 6.34 5.03
N LYS A 47 3.08 6.51 6.23
CA LYS A 47 4.52 6.74 6.47
C LYS A 47 5.39 5.54 6.08
N ASP A 48 4.90 4.33 6.34
CA ASP A 48 5.53 3.04 6.09
C ASP A 48 5.22 2.46 4.70
N LEU A 49 4.65 3.25 3.77
CA LEU A 49 4.25 2.75 2.44
C LEU A 49 5.43 2.16 1.65
N GLU A 50 6.62 2.77 1.72
CA GLU A 50 7.82 2.25 1.04
C GLU A 50 8.20 0.85 1.54
N GLN A 51 8.14 0.63 2.86
CA GLN A 51 8.37 -0.68 3.46
C GLN A 51 7.32 -1.70 3.03
N ILE A 52 6.05 -1.28 2.90
CA ILE A 52 4.97 -2.12 2.41
C ILE A 52 5.20 -2.52 0.95
N ILE A 53 5.58 -1.57 0.09
CA ILE A 53 5.85 -1.84 -1.34
C ILE A 53 6.92 -2.94 -1.45
N GLY A 54 8.07 -2.76 -0.79
CA GLY A 54 9.15 -3.74 -0.85
C GLY A 54 8.76 -5.08 -0.24
N THR A 55 8.06 -5.08 0.89
CA THR A 55 7.56 -6.30 1.53
C THR A 55 6.63 -7.09 0.61
N VAL A 56 5.73 -6.38 -0.09
CA VAL A 56 4.77 -6.99 -1.01
C VAL A 56 5.44 -7.47 -2.29
N ALA A 57 6.34 -6.66 -2.86
CA ALA A 57 7.08 -6.99 -4.08
C ALA A 57 8.01 -8.19 -3.89
N ALA A 58 8.55 -8.37 -2.68
CA ALA A 58 9.42 -9.49 -2.34
C ALA A 58 8.69 -10.83 -2.17
N VAL A 59 7.35 -10.87 -2.13
CA VAL A 59 6.63 -12.14 -1.96
C VAL A 59 6.66 -12.98 -3.24
N PRO A 60 7.16 -14.23 -3.20
CA PRO A 60 7.14 -15.12 -4.35
C PRO A 60 5.72 -15.30 -4.90
N GLY A 61 5.58 -15.22 -6.23
CA GLY A 61 4.29 -15.28 -6.92
C GLY A 61 3.69 -13.92 -7.26
N ILE A 62 4.07 -12.85 -6.54
CA ILE A 62 3.69 -11.48 -6.88
C ILE A 62 4.55 -10.99 -8.05
N ARG A 63 3.89 -10.65 -9.16
CA ARG A 63 4.51 -10.16 -10.40
C ARG A 63 4.31 -8.68 -10.61
N LYS A 64 3.31 -8.08 -9.94
CA LYS A 64 2.98 -6.67 -10.13
C LYS A 64 2.43 -6.04 -8.86
N VAL A 65 3.10 -4.97 -8.42
CA VAL A 65 2.57 -4.02 -7.44
C VAL A 65 2.16 -2.76 -8.17
N ALA A 66 0.93 -2.30 -7.95
CA ALA A 66 0.40 -1.07 -8.51
C ALA A 66 -0.04 -0.14 -7.39
N ILE A 67 -0.01 1.17 -7.62
CA ILE A 67 -0.47 2.18 -6.66
C ILE A 67 -1.51 3.06 -7.35
N THR A 68 -2.60 3.39 -6.66
CA THR A 68 -3.56 4.42 -7.08
C THR A 68 -3.46 5.59 -6.11
N THR A 69 -3.09 6.77 -6.60
CA THR A 69 -2.85 7.99 -5.80
C THR A 69 -3.44 9.20 -6.53
N ASN A 70 -3.77 10.25 -5.79
CA ASN A 70 -4.10 11.58 -6.33
C ASN A 70 -2.86 12.30 -6.90
N GLY A 71 -1.65 11.79 -6.68
CA GLY A 71 -0.40 12.28 -7.27
C GLY A 71 0.24 13.49 -6.58
N THR A 72 -0.41 14.09 -5.58
CA THR A 72 0.07 15.33 -4.93
C THR A 72 1.45 15.20 -4.28
N LEU A 73 1.73 14.04 -3.67
CA LEU A 73 3.03 13.76 -3.04
C LEU A 73 3.99 12.96 -3.94
N LEU A 74 3.62 12.72 -5.19
CA LEU A 74 4.38 11.84 -6.09
C LEU A 74 5.84 12.30 -6.29
N PRO A 75 6.14 13.60 -6.55
CA PRO A 75 7.52 14.04 -6.73
C PRO A 75 8.42 13.76 -5.51
N ARG A 76 7.85 13.80 -4.31
CA ARG A 76 8.58 13.57 -3.05
C ARG A 76 8.74 12.09 -2.73
N ARG A 77 7.79 11.25 -3.14
CA ARG A 77 7.71 9.84 -2.72
C ARG A 77 8.22 8.86 -3.77
N LEU A 78 8.04 9.16 -5.06
CA LEU A 78 8.33 8.26 -6.17
C LEU A 78 9.77 7.70 -6.16
N PRO A 79 10.83 8.49 -5.86
CA PRO A 79 12.19 7.94 -5.81
C PRO A 79 12.36 6.81 -4.78
N GLY A 80 11.68 6.91 -3.64
CA GLY A 80 11.68 5.84 -2.62
C GLY A 80 10.92 4.61 -3.09
N TRP A 81 9.72 4.81 -3.62
CA TRP A 81 8.87 3.73 -4.12
C TRP A 81 9.47 2.95 -5.29
N HIS A 82 10.28 3.59 -6.14
CA HIS A 82 10.93 2.92 -7.26
C HIS A 82 12.10 2.02 -6.81
N ARG A 83 12.70 2.31 -5.64
CA ARG A 83 13.81 1.50 -5.09
C ARG A 83 13.33 0.32 -4.25
N ALA A 84 12.12 0.43 -3.69
CA ALA A 84 11.48 -0.58 -2.88
C ALA A 84 10.94 -1.72 -3.74
#